data_AF-A0A943K6K2-F1
#
_entry.id   AF-A0A943K6K2-F1
#
_cell.length_a   1.000
_cell.length_b   1.000
_cell.length_c   1.000
_cell.angle_alpha   90.00
_cell.angle_beta   90.00
_cell.angle_gamma   90.00
#
_symmetry.space_group_name_H-M   'P 1'
#
loop_
_entity.id
_entity.type
_entity.pdbx_description
1 polymer ?
#
loop_
_entity_poly.entity_id
_entity_poly.type
_entity_poly.pdbx_seq_one_letter_code
_entity_poly.pdbx_strand_id
1 'polypeptide(L)'
;MNDKEKTLQIETGVFWICFKGENADFICDKGRFVKCGGKRIVEKITKDEDGLNYKYSHKKAWEELSKTAAEGRYAEYAFNDFPRGRIWFDIEERRHYVMYDEKLSPAAKIVEEEIKKNFHLIDPEFMTDLMLYKSRIQPEIAVIKRVFGEK
;
A
#
# COMPACT_ATOMS: atom_id res chain seq x y z
N MET A 1 -17.88 -29.77 15.83
CA MET A 1 -16.67 -29.15 15.26
C MET A 1 -16.80 -27.66 15.46
N ASN A 2 -15.98 -27.04 16.32
CA ASN A 2 -15.96 -25.60 16.49
C ASN A 2 -15.33 -24.99 15.24
N ASP A 3 -16.16 -24.56 14.29
CA ASP A 3 -15.76 -23.58 13.28
C ASP A 3 -15.38 -22.30 14.04
N LYS A 4 -14.10 -22.18 14.44
CA LYS A 4 -13.51 -20.87 14.64
C LYS A 4 -13.69 -20.17 13.30
N GLU A 5 -14.66 -19.25 13.20
CA GLU A 5 -14.88 -18.44 12.01
C GLU A 5 -13.51 -17.88 11.58
N LYS A 6 -12.94 -18.44 10.50
CA LYS A 6 -11.65 -17.99 10.01
C LYS A 6 -11.85 -16.58 9.49
N THR A 7 -11.39 -15.61 10.26
CA THR A 7 -11.39 -14.21 9.87
C THR A 7 -10.23 -13.99 8.91
N LEU A 8 -10.53 -13.61 7.67
CA LEU A 8 -9.54 -13.09 6.72
C LEU A 8 -9.58 -11.56 6.81
N GLN A 9 -8.46 -10.97 7.19
CA GLN A 9 -8.24 -9.53 7.18
C GLN A 9 -7.13 -9.22 6.18
N ILE A 10 -7.41 -8.29 5.28
CA ILE A 10 -6.46 -7.81 4.27
C ILE A 10 -6.42 -6.30 4.39
N GLU A 11 -5.21 -5.75 4.44
CA GLU A 11 -4.97 -4.31 4.51
C GLU A 11 -4.09 -3.88 3.34
N THR A 12 -4.57 -2.88 2.61
CA THR A 12 -3.86 -2.23 1.51
C THR A 12 -3.73 -0.77 1.83
N GLY A 13 -2.89 -0.02 1.11
CA GLY A 13 -2.80 1.40 1.40
C GLY A 13 -1.58 2.08 0.84
N VAL A 14 -1.37 3.30 1.33
CA VAL A 14 -0.25 4.16 0.99
C VAL A 14 0.39 4.69 2.27
N PHE A 15 1.69 4.96 2.22
CA PHE A 15 2.43 5.53 3.34
C PHE A 15 3.54 6.48 2.89
N TRP A 16 3.96 7.36 3.80
CA TRP A 16 5.18 8.18 3.73
C TRP A 16 6.06 7.93 4.94
N ILE A 17 7.35 8.18 4.73
CA ILE A 17 8.36 8.19 5.79
C ILE A 17 8.99 9.57 5.83
N CYS A 18 8.64 10.33 6.86
CA CYS A 18 9.07 11.72 7.01
C CYS A 18 10.26 11.78 7.97
N PHE A 19 11.47 11.87 7.42
CA PHE A 19 12.69 12.00 8.22
C PHE A 19 12.83 13.42 8.80
N LYS A 20 13.15 13.51 10.09
CA LYS A 20 13.41 14.73 10.86
C LYS A 20 14.66 14.53 11.73
N GLY A 21 15.83 14.80 11.14
CA GLY A 21 17.11 14.48 11.79
C GLY A 21 17.22 12.98 12.00
N GLU A 22 17.36 12.55 13.26
CA GLU A 22 17.44 11.14 13.65
C GLU A 22 16.07 10.47 13.84
N ASN A 23 14.98 11.24 13.83
CA ASN A 23 13.62 10.71 13.97
C ASN A 23 12.96 10.50 12.60
N ALA A 24 12.06 9.53 12.49
CA ALA A 24 11.23 9.33 11.30
C ALA A 24 9.77 9.14 11.69
N ASP A 25 8.88 9.96 11.13
CA ASP A 25 7.44 9.79 11.27
C ASP A 25 6.94 8.88 10.15
N PHE A 26 6.26 7.79 10.52
CA PHE A 26 5.53 6.94 9.58
C PHE A 26 4.07 7.37 9.53
N ILE A 27 3.63 7.92 8.39
CA ILE A 27 2.23 8.30 8.17
C ILE A 27 1.63 7.43 7.08
N CYS A 28 0.39 6.97 7.27
CA CYS A 28 -0.26 6.07 6.33
C CYS A 28 -1.78 6.26 6.31
N ASP A 29 -2.39 5.88 5.18
CA ASP A 29 -3.82 5.66 5.07
C ASP A 29 -4.05 4.25 4.52
N LYS A 30 -5.08 3.58 5.04
CA LYS A 30 -5.31 2.15 4.85
C LYS A 30 -6.71 1.88 4.32
N GLY A 31 -6.78 0.91 3.42
CA GLY A 31 -8.00 0.25 3.01
C GLY A 31 -8.06 -1.09 3.71
N ARG A 32 -9.26 -1.54 4.03
CA ARG A 32 -9.46 -2.78 4.77
C ARG A 32 -10.52 -3.64 4.10
N PHE A 33 -10.22 -4.92 3.99
CA PHE A 33 -11.18 -5.96 3.68
C PHE A 33 -11.20 -6.95 4.83
N VAL A 34 -12.39 -7.23 5.37
CA VAL A 34 -12.59 -8.25 6.39
C VAL A 34 -13.68 -9.21 5.95
N LYS A 35 -13.36 -10.51 5.95
CA LYS A 35 -14.34 -11.58 5.80
C LYS A 35 -14.32 -12.43 7.07
N CYS A 36 -15.44 -12.48 7.76
CA CYS A 36 -15.66 -13.35 8.92
C CYS A 36 -16.95 -14.14 8.69
N GLY A 37 -16.85 -15.46 8.58
CA GLY A 37 -17.98 -16.31 8.19
C GLY A 37 -18.61 -15.86 6.86
N GLY A 38 -19.92 -15.60 6.88
CA GLY A 38 -20.69 -15.07 5.75
C GLY A 38 -20.62 -13.55 5.57
N LYS A 39 -20.12 -12.80 6.55
CA LYS A 39 -20.10 -11.33 6.54
C LYS A 39 -18.85 -10.80 5.85
N ARG A 40 -19.01 -9.73 5.05
CA ARG A 40 -17.92 -9.00 4.39
C ARG A 40 -18.01 -7.51 4.71
N ILE A 41 -16.88 -6.91 5.05
CA ILE A 41 -16.72 -5.47 5.26
C ILE A 41 -15.59 -5.00 4.34
N VAL A 42 -15.84 -3.95 3.56
CA VAL A 42 -14.87 -3.39 2.61
C VAL A 42 -14.83 -1.88 2.74
N GLU A 43 -13.65 -1.33 2.96
CA GLU A 43 -13.41 0.10 3.15
C GLU A 43 -12.21 0.53 2.30
N LYS A 44 -12.39 1.52 1.43
CA LYS A 44 -11.34 2.11 0.57
C LYS A 44 -10.53 1.11 -0.27
N ILE A 45 -10.96 -0.14 -0.41
CA ILE A 45 -10.35 -1.15 -1.30
C ILE A 45 -11.19 -1.30 -2.57
N THR A 46 -10.51 -1.49 -3.70
CA THR A 46 -11.08 -1.91 -4.98
C THR A 46 -10.47 -3.23 -5.43
N LYS A 47 -11.23 -4.03 -6.18
CA LYS A 47 -10.72 -5.21 -6.87
C LYS A 47 -10.24 -4.80 -8.27
N ASP A 48 -9.03 -5.20 -8.65
CA ASP A 48 -8.53 -5.22 -10.04
C ASP A 48 -8.50 -6.67 -10.56
N GLU A 49 -7.91 -6.94 -11.72
CA GLU A 49 -8.01 -8.26 -12.37
C GLU A 49 -7.56 -9.39 -11.43
N ASP A 50 -6.41 -9.22 -10.76
CA ASP A 50 -5.75 -10.27 -9.98
C ASP A 50 -5.62 -9.95 -8.47
N GLY A 51 -6.01 -8.75 -8.04
CA GLY A 51 -5.72 -8.26 -6.70
C GLY A 51 -6.77 -7.38 -6.02
N LEU A 52 -6.46 -7.05 -4.76
CA LEU A 52 -7.10 -5.99 -3.99
C LEU A 52 -6.12 -4.82 -3.87
N ASN A 53 -6.59 -3.64 -4.22
CA ASN A 53 -5.80 -2.42 -4.26
C ASN A 53 -6.54 -1.26 -3.56
N TYR A 54 -5.82 -0.19 -3.31
CA TYR A 54 -6.38 1.02 -2.72
C TYR A 54 -7.26 1.77 -3.73
N LYS A 55 -8.48 2.16 -3.33
CA LYS A 55 -9.54 2.70 -4.20
C LYS A 55 -9.17 4.00 -4.89
N TYR A 56 -8.35 4.82 -4.25
CA TYR A 56 -7.94 6.11 -4.78
C TYR A 56 -6.67 5.99 -5.60
N SER A 57 -6.54 6.85 -6.63
CA SER A 57 -5.25 7.07 -7.29
C SER A 57 -4.19 7.34 -6.21
N HIS A 58 -3.10 6.57 -6.23
CA HIS A 58 -2.08 6.68 -5.19
C HIS A 58 -1.53 8.11 -5.08
N LYS A 59 -1.39 8.84 -6.20
CA LYS A 59 -1.04 10.27 -6.20
C LYS A 59 -2.02 11.09 -5.36
N LYS A 60 -3.32 10.98 -5.63
CA LYS A 60 -4.36 11.69 -4.87
C LYS A 60 -4.35 11.26 -3.40
N ALA A 61 -4.15 9.97 -3.12
CA ALA A 61 -4.08 9.46 -1.76
C ALA A 61 -2.89 10.05 -0.99
N TRP A 62 -1.71 10.17 -1.62
CA TRP A 62 -0.55 10.83 -1.02
C TRP A 62 -0.76 12.34 -0.82
N GLU A 63 -1.40 13.04 -1.78
CA GLU A 63 -1.76 14.46 -1.65
C GLU A 63 -2.78 14.73 -0.53
N GLU A 64 -3.69 13.79 -0.27
CA GLU A 64 -4.63 13.86 0.85
C GLU A 64 -3.94 13.50 2.18
N LEU A 65 -3.09 12.48 2.18
CA LEU A 65 -2.37 12.00 3.36
C LEU A 65 -1.55 13.12 4.01
N SER A 66 -0.85 13.95 3.23
CA SER A 66 -0.05 15.06 3.75
C SER A 66 -0.89 16.10 4.52
N LYS A 67 -2.14 16.30 4.10
CA LYS A 67 -3.07 17.27 4.68
C LYS A 67 -3.82 16.75 5.88
N THR A 68 -4.12 15.45 5.92
CA THR A 68 -5.00 14.87 6.94
C THR A 68 -4.25 14.10 8.02
N ALA A 69 -3.07 13.54 7.71
CA ALA A 69 -2.28 12.82 8.70
C ALA A 69 -1.57 13.77 9.66
N ALA A 70 -1.25 13.27 10.85
CA ALA A 70 -0.51 14.00 11.89
C ALA A 70 -1.05 15.43 12.13
N GLU A 71 -2.38 15.58 12.14
CA GLU A 71 -3.08 16.86 12.37
C GLU A 71 -2.71 17.94 11.34
N GLY A 72 -2.40 17.54 10.11
CA GLY A 72 -2.05 18.46 9.02
C GLY A 72 -0.64 19.03 9.09
N ARG A 73 0.22 18.49 9.97
CA ARG A 73 1.64 18.87 10.11
C ARG A 73 2.41 18.85 8.79
N TYR A 74 1.96 18.07 7.81
CA TYR A 74 2.62 17.88 6.53
C TYR A 74 1.89 18.56 5.35
N ALA A 75 0.92 19.43 5.61
CA ALA A 75 0.02 19.96 4.58
C ALA A 75 0.72 20.83 3.51
N GLU A 76 1.88 21.41 3.83
CA GLU A 76 2.67 22.25 2.90
C GLU A 76 3.52 21.42 1.92
N TYR A 77 3.71 20.13 2.18
CA TYR A 77 4.56 19.26 1.38
C TYR A 77 3.80 18.68 0.19
N ALA A 78 4.48 18.65 -0.96
CA ALA A 78 4.03 18.00 -2.18
C ALA A 78 4.12 16.48 -2.05
N PHE A 79 3.40 15.78 -2.93
CA PHE A 79 3.20 14.34 -2.78
C PHE A 79 4.47 13.48 -2.90
N ASN A 80 5.56 14.08 -3.36
CA ASN A 80 6.87 13.49 -3.66
C ASN A 80 8.01 14.08 -2.84
N ASP A 81 7.72 14.91 -1.83
CA ASP A 81 8.75 15.51 -0.97
C ASP A 81 9.36 14.49 -0.01
N PHE A 82 8.58 13.49 0.42
CA PHE A 82 9.04 12.41 1.28
C PHE A 82 9.06 11.07 0.55
N PRO A 83 9.99 10.18 0.92
CA PRO A 83 9.94 8.81 0.47
C PRO A 83 8.61 8.14 0.84
N ARG A 84 8.07 7.37 -0.09
CA ARG A 84 6.72 6.80 0.01
C ARG A 84 6.68 5.36 -0.42
N GLY A 85 5.52 4.76 -0.24
CA GLY A 85 5.22 3.44 -0.76
C GLY A 85 3.74 3.13 -0.82
N ARG A 86 3.43 1.97 -1.38
CA ARG A 86 2.08 1.42 -1.49
C ARG A 86 2.07 -0.07 -1.20
N ILE A 87 0.92 -0.54 -0.75
CA ILE A 87 0.68 -1.93 -0.38
C ILE A 87 -0.57 -2.41 -1.11
N TRP A 88 -0.45 -3.53 -1.81
CA TRP A 88 -1.58 -4.23 -2.42
C TRP A 88 -1.54 -5.72 -2.06
N PHE A 89 -2.65 -6.41 -2.29
CA PHE A 89 -2.76 -7.84 -2.01
C PHE A 89 -3.08 -8.59 -3.29
N ASP A 90 -2.27 -9.60 -3.60
CA ASP A 90 -2.51 -10.52 -4.70
C ASP A 90 -3.42 -11.66 -4.23
N ILE A 91 -4.56 -11.85 -4.90
CA ILE A 91 -5.56 -12.84 -4.50
C ILE A 91 -5.12 -14.25 -4.91
N GLU A 92 -4.43 -14.39 -6.04
CA GLU A 92 -4.01 -15.67 -6.60
C GLU A 92 -2.87 -16.27 -5.79
N GLU A 93 -1.85 -15.45 -5.51
CA GLU A 93 -0.68 -15.82 -4.72
C GLU A 93 -0.94 -15.76 -3.21
N ARG A 94 -2.03 -15.09 -2.81
CA ARG A 94 -2.46 -14.90 -1.42
C ARG A 94 -1.42 -14.19 -0.56
N ARG A 95 -0.77 -13.16 -1.11
CA ARG A 95 0.34 -12.47 -0.47
C ARG A 95 0.26 -10.95 -0.62
N HIS A 96 0.90 -10.23 0.28
CA HIS A 96 1.01 -8.78 0.18
C HIS A 96 2.28 -8.40 -0.58
N TYR A 97 2.13 -7.43 -1.46
CA TYR A 97 3.26 -6.77 -2.08
C TYR A 97 3.40 -5.36 -1.50
N VAL A 98 4.63 -5.05 -1.10
CA VAL A 98 4.98 -3.77 -0.48
C VAL A 98 6.05 -3.10 -1.33
N MET A 99 5.65 -2.06 -2.06
CA MET A 99 6.56 -1.22 -2.82
C MET A 99 6.91 0.03 -2.04
N TYR A 100 8.18 0.42 -2.06
CA TYR A 100 8.65 1.70 -1.54
C TYR A 100 9.76 2.33 -2.40
N ASP A 101 9.94 3.64 -2.26
CA ASP A 101 10.98 4.38 -2.99
C ASP A 101 12.39 3.86 -2.68
N GLU A 102 13.23 3.66 -3.71
CA GLU A 102 14.61 3.19 -3.57
C GLU A 102 15.46 4.01 -2.58
N LYS A 103 15.13 5.29 -2.37
CA LYS A 103 15.79 6.16 -1.37
C LYS A 103 15.76 5.58 0.05
N LEU A 104 14.81 4.69 0.34
CA LEU A 104 14.68 4.01 1.63
C LEU A 104 15.56 2.76 1.76
N SER A 105 16.20 2.30 0.68
CA SER A 105 17.04 1.08 0.68
C SER A 105 18.11 1.06 1.78
N PRO A 106 18.84 2.17 2.06
CA PRO A 106 19.83 2.19 3.14
C PRO A 106 19.22 1.91 4.53
N ALA A 107 17.92 2.18 4.70
CA ALA A 107 17.17 1.98 5.94
C ALA A 107 16.09 0.89 5.82
N ALA A 108 16.15 0.03 4.79
CA ALA A 108 15.07 -0.90 4.43
C ALA A 108 14.58 -1.73 5.62
N LYS A 109 15.49 -2.31 6.42
CA LYS A 109 15.11 -3.11 7.59
C LYS A 109 14.23 -2.36 8.59
N ILE A 110 14.54 -1.09 8.85
CA ILE A 110 13.76 -0.26 9.79
C ILE A 110 12.39 0.05 9.19
N VAL A 111 12.37 0.39 7.90
CA VAL A 111 11.15 0.69 7.15
C VAL A 111 10.21 -0.51 7.12
N GLU A 112 10.71 -1.70 6.78
CA GLU A 112 9.93 -2.93 6.72
C GLU A 112 9.30 -3.27 8.07
N GLU A 113 10.07 -3.15 9.17
CA GLU A 113 9.54 -3.38 10.51
C GLU A 113 8.46 -2.37 10.88
N GLU A 114 8.61 -1.10 10.50
CA GLU A 114 7.60 -0.08 10.75
C GLU A 114 6.32 -0.33 9.96
N ILE A 115 6.43 -0.79 8.70
CA ILE A 115 5.28 -1.19 7.89
C ILE A 115 4.56 -2.38 8.53
N LYS A 116 5.28 -3.40 8.99
CA LYS A 116 4.69 -4.59 9.64
C LYS A 116 3.98 -4.26 10.95
N LYS A 117 4.44 -3.24 11.70
CA LYS A 117 3.73 -2.75 12.90
C LYS A 117 2.41 -2.06 12.55
N ASN A 118 2.38 -1.38 11.39
CA ASN A 118 1.24 -0.58 10.99
C ASN A 118 0.21 -1.39 10.19
N PHE A 119 0.61 -2.37 9.38
CA PHE A 119 -0.28 -3.11 8.50
C PHE A 119 -0.38 -4.58 8.89
N HIS A 120 -1.59 -5.14 8.81
CA HIS A 120 -1.79 -6.58 8.87
C HIS A 120 -1.42 -7.23 7.53
N LEU A 121 -0.17 -7.69 7.42
CA LEU A 121 0.36 -8.32 6.22
C LEU A 121 0.30 -9.85 6.30
N ILE A 122 -0.03 -10.46 5.16
CA ILE A 122 0.00 -11.89 4.89
C ILE A 122 1.13 -12.12 3.89
N ASP A 123 2.14 -12.90 4.30
CA ASP A 123 3.29 -13.29 3.47
C ASP A 123 3.89 -12.12 2.64
N PRO A 124 4.38 -11.05 3.28
CA PRO A 124 4.76 -9.84 2.57
C PRO A 124 6.03 -10.02 1.73
N GLU A 125 5.99 -9.59 0.48
CA GLU A 125 7.14 -9.38 -0.38
C GLU A 125 7.47 -7.88 -0.49
N PHE A 126 8.67 -7.52 -0.04
CA PHE A 126 9.17 -6.15 -0.04
C PHE A 126 10.05 -5.90 -1.25
N MET A 127 9.85 -4.76 -1.88
CA MET A 127 10.53 -4.38 -3.12
C MET A 127 10.66 -2.87 -3.24
N THR A 128 11.75 -2.41 -3.84
CA THR A 128 11.86 -1.01 -4.25
C THR A 128 11.12 -0.79 -5.56
N ASP A 129 10.72 0.45 -5.83
CA ASP A 129 10.26 0.89 -7.15
C ASP A 129 11.21 0.42 -8.28
N LEU A 130 12.53 0.54 -8.10
CA LEU A 130 13.52 0.06 -9.06
C LEU A 130 13.47 -1.46 -9.28
N MET A 131 13.44 -2.25 -8.20
CA MET A 131 13.36 -3.72 -8.29
C MET A 131 12.10 -4.14 -9.02
N LEU A 132 11.02 -3.44 -8.72
CA LEU A 132 9.72 -3.69 -9.27
C LEU A 132 9.66 -3.40 -10.77
N TYR A 133 10.18 -2.25 -11.22
CA TYR A 133 10.37 -1.96 -12.65
C TYR A 133 11.21 -3.02 -13.37
N LYS A 134 12.18 -3.64 -12.69
CA LYS A 134 13.04 -4.69 -13.28
C LYS A 134 12.43 -6.09 -13.23
N SER A 135 11.62 -6.39 -12.23
CA SER A 135 11.10 -7.74 -11.94
C SER A 135 10.06 -8.24 -12.96
N ARG A 136 9.55 -7.35 -13.83
CA ARG A 136 8.35 -7.61 -14.67
C ARG A 136 7.10 -7.99 -13.88
N ILE A 137 7.17 -8.07 -12.54
CA ILE A 137 6.00 -7.90 -11.66
C ILE A 137 5.54 -6.49 -12.00
N GLN A 138 4.38 -6.37 -12.64
CA GLN A 138 3.85 -5.07 -13.00
C GLN A 138 3.01 -4.59 -11.82
N PRO A 139 3.55 -3.79 -10.89
CA PRO A 139 2.67 -3.14 -9.90
C PRO A 139 1.83 -2.05 -10.60
N GLU A 140 2.21 -1.79 -11.84
CA GLU A 140 1.65 -0.91 -12.83
C GLU A 140 1.11 -1.77 -13.99
N ILE A 141 0.20 -2.70 -13.69
CA ILE A 141 -1.12 -2.67 -14.36
C ILE A 141 -1.81 -1.39 -13.86
N ALA A 142 -1.19 -0.28 -14.24
CA ALA A 142 -1.47 1.09 -13.91
C ALA A 142 -1.44 1.87 -15.21
N VAL A 143 -1.95 3.09 -15.10
CA VAL A 143 -2.17 4.02 -16.19
C VAL A 143 -3.31 3.56 -17.08
N ILE A 144 -4.48 4.13 -16.77
CA ILE A 144 -5.59 4.36 -17.68
C ILE A 144 -5.11 4.45 -19.15
N LYS A 145 -5.47 3.41 -19.92
CA LYS A 145 -5.69 3.33 -21.38
C LYS A 145 -4.51 3.51 -22.35
N ARG A 146 -4.22 2.42 -23.07
CA ARG A 146 -4.34 2.21 -24.54
C ARG A 146 -4.17 0.70 -24.71
N VAL A 147 -5.16 -0.09 -25.13
CA VAL A 147 -5.67 -0.20 -26.50
C VAL A 147 -7.14 -0.67 -26.38
N PHE A 148 -8.11 0.25 -26.38
CA PHE A 148 -9.08 0.18 -27.48
C PHE A 148 -8.37 -0.16 -28.77
N GLY A 149 -8.48 -1.42 -29.18
CA GLY A 149 -8.60 -1.70 -30.60
C GLY A 149 -9.92 -1.06 -30.99
N GLU A 150 -9.83 0.05 -31.74
CA GLU A 150 -10.81 0.18 -32.81
C GLU A 150 -10.65 -1.08 -33.67
N LYS A 151 -11.75 -1.84 -33.72
CA LYS A 151 -12.00 -3.13 -34.39
C LYS A 151 -11.76 -4.38 -33.55
#